data_AF-A0A7S1Z306-F1
#
_entry.id   AF-A0A7S1Z306-F1
#
_cell.length_a   1.000
_cell.length_b   1.000
_cell.length_c   1.000
_cell.angle_alpha   90.00
_cell.angle_beta   90.00
_cell.angle_gamma   90.00
#
_symmetry.space_group_name_H-M   'P 1'
#
loop_
_entity.id
_entity.type
_entity.pdbx_description
1 polymer ?
#
loop_
_entity_poly.entity_id
_entity_poly.type
_entity_poly.pdbx_seq_one_letter_code
_entity_poly.pdbx_strand_id
1 'polypeptide(L)'
;MARTVAIVTALILCCCTTTTTNAFHATTPINKPTFQKSCQFQGGVNALRATTNNNDDTQLMKETKKNTLSRREMLPAAALLALSSTMLPSFLANAAEEESSPPPPAASVATKFIRQGKGYAYEFLPPAGFKEGNKPLKTHLDEVNFAKEGAPRGYQYGVTVDPVRIDSLRQFGTPEEVAARVVTAEVNRDGIFQVTLVKDPVENPNNGCYEIDYLSDGKRGKKNFVTRIFIQKNMLYVLTAQAKVENYEELEQEMLDCVKTFSLTVN
;
A
#
# COMPACT_ATOMS: atom_id res chain seq x y z
N MET A 1 2.96 -6.89 -6.06
CA MET A 1 3.81 -6.26 -5.06
C MET A 1 4.55 -5.05 -5.57
N ALA A 2 5.47 -5.16 -6.55
CA ALA A 2 6.33 -4.05 -6.99
C ALA A 2 5.64 -2.67 -7.07
N ARG A 3 4.42 -2.59 -7.63
CA ARG A 3 3.69 -1.31 -7.77
C ARG A 3 3.05 -0.77 -6.48
N THR A 4 2.68 -1.61 -5.52
CA THR A 4 2.14 -1.21 -4.21
C THR A 4 3.24 -0.59 -3.36
N VAL A 5 4.39 -1.26 -3.35
CA VAL A 5 5.55 -0.84 -2.56
C VAL A 5 6.23 0.38 -3.18
N ALA A 6 6.28 0.46 -4.52
CA ALA A 6 6.75 1.64 -5.24
C ALA A 6 6.00 2.93 -4.87
N ILE A 7 4.78 2.85 -4.36
CA ILE A 7 3.99 4.03 -4.02
C ILE A 7 4.25 4.48 -2.57
N VAL A 8 4.45 3.56 -1.63
CA VAL A 8 4.91 3.94 -0.29
C VAL A 8 6.29 4.60 -0.40
N THR A 9 7.18 4.01 -1.21
CA THR A 9 8.45 4.63 -1.59
C THR A 9 8.26 5.98 -2.29
N ALA A 10 7.42 6.06 -3.33
CA ALA A 10 7.26 7.27 -4.13
C ALA A 10 6.60 8.41 -3.34
N LEU A 11 5.66 8.13 -2.43
CA LEU A 11 5.09 9.14 -1.54
C LEU A 11 6.14 9.69 -0.57
N ILE A 12 6.97 8.81 0.01
CA ILE A 12 8.01 9.23 0.94
C ILE A 12 9.11 10.03 0.21
N LEU A 13 9.44 9.68 -1.04
CA LEU A 13 10.36 10.46 -1.87
C LEU A 13 9.75 11.78 -2.39
N CYS A 14 8.47 11.81 -2.75
CA CYS A 14 7.81 12.96 -3.38
C CYS A 14 7.39 14.04 -2.35
N CYS A 15 7.01 13.67 -1.13
CA CYS A 15 6.71 14.65 -0.08
C CYS A 15 7.91 15.49 0.36
N CYS A 16 9.14 15.14 -0.04
CA CYS A 16 10.34 15.93 0.24
C CYS A 16 10.60 17.08 -0.77
N THR A 17 9.73 17.32 -1.75
CA THR A 17 9.87 18.47 -2.67
C THR A 17 8.97 19.67 -2.35
N THR A 18 8.08 19.56 -1.36
CA THR A 18 7.18 20.64 -0.96
C THR A 18 7.36 21.01 0.50
N THR A 19 8.55 21.49 0.87
CA THR A 19 8.68 22.32 2.07
C THR A 19 8.51 23.78 1.64
N THR A 20 7.26 24.23 1.63
CA THR A 20 6.93 25.66 1.56
C THR A 20 7.46 26.31 2.83
N THR A 21 8.35 27.27 2.65
CA THR A 21 8.87 28.18 3.67
C THR A 21 7.73 28.88 4.40
N ASN A 22 7.45 28.48 5.63
CA ASN A 22 6.73 29.32 6.58
C ASN A 22 7.75 30.26 7.24
N ALA A 23 7.80 31.50 6.75
CA ALA A 23 8.57 32.58 7.34
C ALA A 23 7.94 32.98 8.68
N PHE A 24 8.69 32.77 9.76
CA PHE A 24 8.45 33.36 11.08
C PHE A 24 8.60 34.89 10.99
N HIS A 25 7.53 35.63 11.23
CA HIS A 25 7.61 37.07 11.51
C HIS A 25 7.79 37.25 13.02
N ALA A 26 9.01 37.64 13.43
CA ALA A 26 9.32 38.03 14.79
C ALA A 26 8.77 39.45 15.06
N THR A 27 7.90 39.58 16.05
CA THR A 27 7.39 40.86 16.56
C THR A 27 8.27 41.32 17.72
N THR A 28 8.97 42.43 17.53
CA THR A 28 9.70 43.15 18.59
C THR A 28 8.75 43.92 19.52
N PRO A 29 9.03 44.04 20.83
CA PRO A 29 8.25 44.88 21.73
C PRO A 29 8.67 46.36 21.64
N ILE A 30 7.71 47.26 21.39
CA ILE A 30 7.92 48.72 21.40
C ILE A 30 7.39 49.29 22.72
N ASN A 31 8.27 50.07 23.34
CA ASN A 31 8.15 50.75 24.62
C ASN A 31 7.17 51.95 24.54
N LYS A 32 6.33 52.13 25.57
CA LYS A 32 5.47 53.33 25.74
C LYS A 32 6.34 54.56 26.04
N PRO A 33 5.90 55.76 25.62
CA PRO A 33 5.50 56.70 26.66
C PRO A 33 4.21 57.50 26.36
N THR A 34 3.60 57.86 27.47
CA THR A 34 2.44 58.72 27.71
C THR A 34 2.58 60.13 27.11
N PHE A 35 1.54 60.65 26.44
CA PHE A 35 1.20 62.08 26.49
C PHE A 35 -0.28 62.34 26.10
N GLN A 36 -0.98 63.09 26.96
CA GLN A 36 -2.33 63.61 26.76
C GLN A 36 -2.32 64.76 25.74
N LYS A 37 -3.38 64.90 24.92
CA LYS A 37 -4.24 66.09 24.88
C LYS A 37 -5.42 65.96 23.90
N SER A 38 -6.50 66.59 24.34
CA SER A 38 -7.83 66.81 23.77
C SER A 38 -7.87 67.57 22.43
N CYS A 39 -8.90 67.27 21.63
CA CYS A 39 -9.85 68.18 20.94
C CYS A 39 -10.84 67.28 20.17
N GLN A 40 -12.14 67.19 20.50
CA GLN A 40 -13.26 67.93 19.84
C GLN A 40 -12.97 68.21 18.35
N PHE A 41 -13.79 67.83 17.36
CA PHE A 41 -15.18 68.23 17.15
C PHE A 41 -15.70 67.64 15.82
N GLN A 42 -17.01 67.40 15.75
CA GLN A 42 -17.92 67.45 14.58
C GLN A 42 -17.73 66.57 13.33
N GLY A 43 -18.74 65.70 13.14
CA GLY A 43 -19.78 65.96 12.13
C GLY A 43 -19.69 65.17 10.84
N GLY A 44 -20.80 64.52 10.45
CA GLY A 44 -20.99 64.06 9.08
C GLY A 44 -21.75 62.75 8.93
N VAL A 45 -23.07 62.80 9.14
CA VAL A 45 -24.03 61.85 8.59
C VAL A 45 -23.90 61.80 7.07
N ASN A 46 -23.91 60.59 6.47
CA ASN A 46 -24.71 60.34 5.27
C ASN A 46 -24.96 58.86 5.03
N ALA A 47 -26.21 58.60 4.67
CA ALA A 47 -26.84 57.32 4.47
C ALA A 47 -26.76 56.84 3.01
N LEU A 48 -27.21 55.59 2.80
CA LEU A 48 -27.72 55.01 1.56
C LEU A 48 -26.78 54.92 0.34
N ARG A 49 -26.48 53.68 -0.08
CA ARG A 49 -27.18 53.06 -1.23
C ARG A 49 -26.78 51.60 -1.43
N ALA A 50 -27.80 50.75 -1.49
CA ALA A 50 -27.74 49.44 -2.12
C ALA A 50 -27.60 49.59 -3.64
N THR A 51 -26.81 48.72 -4.27
CA THR A 51 -26.97 48.34 -5.68
C THR A 51 -26.61 46.87 -5.83
N THR A 52 -27.64 46.06 -6.02
CA THR A 52 -27.62 44.78 -6.72
C THR A 52 -27.12 44.98 -8.14
N ASN A 53 -26.34 44.04 -8.67
CA ASN A 53 -26.29 43.79 -10.12
C ASN A 53 -26.18 42.29 -10.38
N ASN A 54 -27.28 41.77 -10.93
CA ASN A 54 -27.35 40.53 -11.68
C ASN A 54 -26.56 40.68 -12.98
N ASN A 55 -25.97 39.59 -13.47
CA ASN A 55 -25.78 39.38 -14.90
C ASN A 55 -25.87 37.88 -15.17
N ASP A 56 -27.07 37.49 -15.61
CA ASP A 56 -27.35 36.28 -16.38
C ASP A 56 -27.05 36.52 -17.86
N ASP A 57 -26.94 35.40 -18.58
CA ASP A 57 -27.02 35.23 -20.03
C ASP A 57 -25.84 35.67 -20.90
N THR A 58 -25.03 34.70 -21.34
CA THR A 58 -24.97 34.35 -22.78
C THR A 58 -24.37 32.96 -23.07
N GLN A 59 -25.24 32.08 -23.60
CA GLN A 59 -25.04 31.15 -24.72
C GLN A 59 -23.96 30.05 -24.68
N LEU A 60 -24.35 28.76 -24.67
CA LEU A 60 -24.87 27.97 -25.80
C LEU A 60 -23.79 27.58 -26.83
N MET A 61 -23.08 26.48 -26.57
CA MET A 61 -22.65 25.57 -27.63
C MET A 61 -22.82 24.12 -27.18
N LYS A 62 -23.89 23.51 -27.70
CA LYS A 62 -24.05 22.06 -27.83
C LYS A 62 -23.11 21.61 -28.95
N GLU A 63 -22.09 20.80 -28.65
CA GLU A 63 -21.47 19.97 -29.67
C GLU A 63 -21.62 18.49 -29.29
N THR A 64 -22.53 17.86 -30.01
CA THR A 64 -22.85 16.45 -29.93
C THR A 64 -21.87 15.70 -30.83
N LYS A 65 -20.89 15.00 -30.27
CA LYS A 65 -20.12 14.00 -31.03
C LYS A 65 -20.63 12.60 -30.70
N LYS A 66 -21.57 12.16 -31.54
CA LYS A 66 -21.88 10.74 -31.78
C LYS A 66 -20.70 10.14 -32.54
N ASN A 67 -20.06 9.12 -31.99
CA ASN A 67 -19.26 8.17 -32.76
C ASN A 67 -19.49 6.78 -32.14
N THR A 68 -20.42 6.04 -32.74
CA THR A 68 -20.18 4.99 -33.74
C THR A 68 -20.11 3.62 -33.07
N LEU A 69 -21.32 3.08 -32.88
CA LEU A 69 -21.63 1.67 -32.74
C LEU A 69 -20.84 0.85 -33.78
N SER A 70 -19.91 0.02 -33.31
CA SER A 70 -19.42 -1.10 -34.11
C SER A 70 -20.32 -2.30 -33.84
N ARG A 71 -21.27 -2.46 -34.75
CA ARG A 71 -22.15 -3.60 -34.94
C ARG A 71 -21.39 -4.64 -35.78
N ARG A 72 -20.94 -5.72 -35.16
CA ARG A 72 -20.70 -7.01 -35.84
C ARG A 72 -21.40 -8.05 -34.98
N GLU A 73 -22.64 -8.33 -35.34
CA GLU A 73 -23.05 -9.46 -36.19
C GLU A 73 -23.07 -10.78 -35.43
N MET A 74 -24.19 -11.44 -35.65
CA MET A 74 -24.82 -12.46 -34.85
C MET A 74 -24.78 -13.79 -35.61
N LEU A 75 -24.78 -14.89 -34.81
CA LEU A 75 -25.35 -16.22 -35.11
C LEU A 75 -24.56 -17.17 -36.06
N PRO A 76 -24.86 -18.50 -36.10
CA PRO A 76 -25.74 -19.32 -35.24
C PRO A 76 -25.12 -20.66 -34.73
N ALA A 77 -25.98 -21.37 -33.97
CA ALA A 77 -25.95 -22.75 -33.47
C ALA A 77 -25.52 -23.87 -34.46
N ALA A 78 -25.07 -25.01 -33.92
CA ALA A 78 -25.69 -26.34 -34.05
C ALA A 78 -24.73 -27.50 -33.68
N ALA A 79 -25.34 -28.68 -33.47
CA ALA A 79 -24.78 -30.04 -33.32
C ALA A 79 -24.25 -30.40 -31.92
N LEU A 80 -25.03 -31.01 -31.02
CA LEU A 80 -25.49 -32.42 -31.05
C LEU A 80 -24.38 -33.41 -31.44
N LEU A 81 -23.92 -34.19 -30.48
CA LEU A 81 -23.86 -35.66 -30.56
C LEU A 81 -23.62 -36.25 -29.16
N ALA A 82 -24.61 -37.00 -28.71
CA ALA A 82 -24.47 -38.00 -27.66
C ALA A 82 -23.48 -39.08 -28.10
N LEU A 83 -22.74 -39.68 -27.16
CA LEU A 83 -22.36 -41.09 -27.19
C LEU A 83 -21.96 -41.54 -25.78
N SER A 84 -22.72 -42.52 -25.34
CA SER A 84 -22.52 -43.46 -24.23
C SER A 84 -21.11 -44.04 -24.13
N SER A 85 -20.62 -44.24 -22.91
CA SER A 85 -20.08 -45.56 -22.53
C SER A 85 -19.93 -45.72 -21.02
N THR A 86 -20.56 -46.81 -20.58
CA THR A 86 -20.47 -47.51 -19.32
C THR A 86 -19.06 -47.97 -18.99
N MET A 87 -18.61 -47.80 -17.74
CA MET A 87 -17.62 -48.70 -17.12
C MET A 87 -17.91 -48.80 -15.61
N LEU A 88 -18.50 -49.92 -15.21
CA LEU A 88 -18.19 -50.58 -13.94
C LEU A 88 -17.42 -51.86 -14.34
N PRO A 89 -16.34 -52.21 -13.61
CA PRO A 89 -16.57 -53.15 -12.52
C PRO A 89 -15.75 -52.84 -11.26
N SER A 90 -16.34 -53.25 -10.15
CA SER A 90 -15.70 -53.47 -8.86
C SER A 90 -14.65 -54.57 -8.98
N PHE A 91 -13.42 -54.29 -8.58
CA PHE A 91 -12.45 -55.30 -8.17
C PHE A 91 -12.35 -55.28 -6.64
N LEU A 92 -12.74 -56.39 -6.02
CA LEU A 92 -12.40 -56.76 -4.66
C LEU A 92 -11.14 -57.64 -4.69
N ALA A 93 -10.26 -57.38 -3.72
CA ALA A 93 -9.27 -58.27 -3.12
C ALA A 93 -8.02 -58.68 -3.93
N ASN A 94 -6.87 -58.08 -3.56
CA ASN A 94 -5.64 -58.79 -3.17
C ASN A 94 -4.81 -57.80 -2.32
N ALA A 95 -4.61 -58.03 -1.02
CA ALA A 95 -3.58 -58.88 -0.44
C ALA A 95 -2.16 -58.31 -0.61
N ALA A 96 -1.72 -57.63 0.47
CA ALA A 96 -0.35 -57.50 0.96
C ALA A 96 0.76 -57.27 -0.08
N GLU A 97 1.08 -56.00 -0.30
CA GLU A 97 2.42 -55.57 -0.70
C GLU A 97 2.86 -54.43 0.23
N GLU A 98 4.11 -54.51 0.65
CA GLU A 98 4.82 -53.58 1.53
C GLU A 98 4.74 -52.14 1.00
N GLU A 99 3.83 -51.34 1.57
CA GLU A 99 3.82 -49.90 1.33
C GLU A 99 4.88 -49.25 2.23
N SER A 100 6.10 -49.21 1.70
CA SER A 100 7.19 -48.38 2.20
C SER A 100 6.68 -46.97 2.40
N SER A 101 6.62 -46.54 3.66
CA SER A 101 6.29 -45.17 4.06
C SER A 101 6.97 -44.16 3.12
N PRO A 102 6.22 -43.29 2.42
CA PRO A 102 6.85 -42.15 1.77
C PRO A 102 7.62 -41.37 2.85
N PRO A 103 8.89 -40.99 2.61
CA PRO A 103 9.62 -40.18 3.57
C PRO A 103 8.77 -38.95 3.88
N PRO A 104 8.62 -38.56 5.16
CA PRO A 104 7.88 -37.36 5.51
C PRO A 104 8.41 -36.22 4.62
N PRO A 105 7.54 -35.47 3.92
CA PRO A 105 7.98 -34.37 3.07
C PRO A 105 8.88 -33.51 3.94
N ALA A 106 10.15 -33.43 3.56
CA ALA A 106 11.20 -32.77 4.32
C ALA A 106 10.62 -31.45 4.82
N ALA A 107 10.35 -31.38 6.13
CA ALA A 107 9.80 -30.20 6.76
C ALA A 107 10.76 -29.08 6.41
N SER A 108 10.36 -28.21 5.48
CA SER A 108 11.21 -27.15 4.98
C SER A 108 11.40 -26.17 6.12
N VAL A 109 12.48 -26.34 6.88
CA VAL A 109 12.80 -25.49 8.02
C VAL A 109 12.88 -24.06 7.52
N ALA A 110 12.18 -23.14 8.18
CA ALA A 110 12.25 -21.72 7.87
C ALA A 110 13.69 -21.25 8.11
N THR A 111 14.37 -20.80 7.05
CA THR A 111 15.75 -20.31 7.13
C THR A 111 15.73 -18.79 7.16
N LYS A 112 16.48 -18.20 8.10
CA LYS A 112 16.63 -16.75 8.20
C LYS A 112 17.24 -16.20 6.91
N PHE A 113 16.55 -15.26 6.27
CA PHE A 113 17.06 -14.53 5.12
C PHE A 113 17.81 -13.29 5.60
N ILE A 114 19.05 -13.12 5.13
CA ILE A 114 19.89 -11.97 5.44
C ILE A 114 20.32 -11.36 4.11
N ARG A 115 20.11 -10.05 3.96
CA ARG A 115 20.53 -9.28 2.80
C ARG A 115 21.41 -8.14 3.24
N GLN A 116 22.53 -7.95 2.54
CA GLN A 116 23.46 -6.85 2.78
C GLN A 116 23.88 -6.26 1.44
N GLY A 117 24.00 -4.93 1.40
CA GLY A 117 24.53 -4.22 0.26
C GLY A 117 25.20 -2.92 0.66
N LYS A 118 25.38 -2.01 -0.30
CA LYS A 118 26.06 -0.74 -0.05
C LYS A 118 25.19 0.18 0.79
N GLY A 119 25.44 0.19 2.10
CA GLY A 119 24.76 1.09 3.05
C GLY A 119 23.42 0.57 3.58
N TYR A 120 23.05 -0.68 3.30
CA TYR A 120 21.84 -1.30 3.82
C TYR A 120 22.08 -2.74 4.25
N ALA A 121 21.39 -3.16 5.31
CA ALA A 121 21.38 -4.54 5.79
C ALA A 121 20.07 -4.82 6.51
N TYR A 122 19.45 -5.94 6.19
CA TYR A 122 18.21 -6.37 6.82
C TYR A 122 18.13 -7.88 6.88
N GLU A 123 17.29 -8.37 7.78
CA GLU A 123 17.04 -9.79 7.95
C GLU A 123 15.57 -10.03 8.25
N PHE A 124 15.03 -11.15 7.77
CA PHE A 124 13.69 -11.61 8.13
C PHE A 124 13.59 -13.12 7.98
N LEU A 125 12.60 -13.74 8.63
CA LEU A 125 12.36 -15.17 8.55
C LEU A 125 11.15 -15.43 7.64
N PRO A 126 11.35 -15.76 6.35
CA PRO A 126 10.25 -16.15 5.47
C PRO A 126 9.60 -17.45 5.98
N PRO A 127 8.29 -17.65 5.75
CA PRO A 127 7.64 -18.91 6.09
C PRO A 127 8.24 -20.10 5.33
N ALA A 128 8.03 -21.29 5.90
CA ALA A 128 8.48 -22.56 5.35
C ALA A 128 8.04 -22.77 3.89
N GLY A 129 9.02 -22.96 3.00
CA GLY A 129 8.81 -23.26 1.58
C GLY A 129 8.68 -22.04 0.67
N PHE A 130 8.80 -20.82 1.20
CA PHE A 130 8.92 -19.61 0.39
C PHE A 130 10.31 -19.54 -0.26
N LYS A 131 10.33 -19.19 -1.55
CA LYS A 131 11.56 -19.01 -2.34
C LYS A 131 11.62 -17.59 -2.89
N GLU A 132 12.83 -17.07 -3.00
CA GLU A 132 13.08 -15.79 -3.69
C GLU A 132 12.67 -15.92 -5.17
N GLY A 133 11.85 -14.98 -5.62
CA GLY A 133 11.34 -14.89 -6.98
C GLY A 133 12.34 -14.21 -7.91
N ASN A 134 12.52 -14.78 -9.11
CA ASN A 134 13.59 -14.40 -10.04
C ASN A 134 13.30 -13.14 -10.90
N LYS A 135 12.53 -12.18 -10.40
CA LYS A 135 12.23 -10.94 -11.15
C LYS A 135 12.25 -9.70 -10.24
N PRO A 136 13.42 -9.26 -9.76
CA PRO A 136 13.57 -7.89 -9.31
C PRO A 136 13.30 -6.96 -10.50
N LEU A 137 12.19 -6.23 -10.48
CA LEU A 137 12.08 -5.05 -11.32
C LEU A 137 13.03 -4.04 -10.67
N LYS A 138 14.06 -3.59 -11.39
CA LYS A 138 15.09 -2.70 -10.82
C LYS A 138 14.55 -1.27 -10.67
N THR A 139 13.47 -1.09 -9.92
CA THR A 139 12.89 0.20 -9.56
C THR A 139 13.42 0.72 -8.23
N HIS A 140 13.95 -0.17 -7.39
CA HIS A 140 14.47 0.11 -6.06
C HIS A 140 15.98 -0.15 -5.99
N LEU A 141 16.62 0.30 -4.90
CA LEU A 141 18.02 -0.03 -4.64
C LEU A 141 18.19 -1.53 -4.37
N ASP A 142 17.25 -2.10 -3.63
CA ASP A 142 17.06 -3.53 -3.47
C ASP A 142 15.56 -3.86 -3.53
N GLU A 143 15.21 -4.94 -4.22
CA GLU A 143 13.85 -5.50 -4.23
C GLU A 143 13.96 -7.02 -4.24
N VAL A 144 13.32 -7.64 -3.25
CA VAL A 144 13.25 -9.10 -3.13
C VAL A 144 11.81 -9.51 -2.91
N ASN A 145 11.29 -10.40 -3.76
CA ASN A 145 9.95 -10.93 -3.63
C ASN A 145 10.03 -12.41 -3.28
N PHE A 146 9.23 -12.88 -2.34
CA PHE A 146 9.13 -14.28 -1.94
C PHE A 146 7.75 -14.82 -2.29
N ALA A 147 7.74 -16.00 -2.91
CA ALA A 147 6.52 -16.73 -3.22
C ALA A 147 6.75 -18.21 -2.95
N LYS A 148 5.66 -18.93 -2.62
CA LYS A 148 5.67 -20.38 -2.43
C LYS A 148 4.90 -21.03 -3.56
N GLU A 149 5.50 -22.05 -4.16
CA GLU A 149 4.82 -22.88 -5.15
C GLU A 149 3.75 -23.72 -4.44
N GLY A 150 2.54 -23.77 -5.01
CA GLY A 150 1.38 -24.41 -4.38
C GLY A 150 0.69 -23.61 -3.27
N ALA A 151 1.22 -22.44 -2.88
CA ALA A 151 0.49 -21.54 -1.97
C ALA A 151 -0.73 -20.90 -2.66
N PRO A 152 -1.73 -20.45 -1.88
CA PRO A 152 -2.88 -19.75 -2.43
C PRO A 152 -2.45 -18.58 -3.31
N ARG A 153 -3.05 -18.48 -4.50
CA ARG A 153 -2.66 -17.47 -5.49
C ARG A 153 -2.79 -16.08 -4.89
N GLY A 154 -1.67 -15.37 -4.83
CA GLY A 154 -1.60 -14.01 -4.31
C GLY A 154 -0.98 -13.91 -2.93
N TYR A 155 -0.64 -15.03 -2.27
CA TYR A 155 0.16 -15.04 -1.06
C TYR A 155 1.65 -14.86 -1.38
N GLN A 156 2.22 -13.74 -0.97
CA GLN A 156 3.62 -13.39 -1.24
C GLN A 156 4.12 -12.38 -0.21
N TYR A 157 5.45 -12.30 -0.08
CA TYR A 157 6.17 -11.28 0.68
C TYR A 157 7.06 -10.48 -0.25
N GLY A 158 7.28 -9.21 0.05
CA GLY A 158 8.14 -8.33 -0.73
C GLY A 158 8.89 -7.39 0.19
N VAL A 159 10.20 -7.31 0.01
CA VAL A 159 11.06 -6.34 0.67
C VAL A 159 11.56 -5.36 -0.37
N THR A 160 11.49 -4.07 -0.07
CA THR A 160 12.16 -3.02 -0.85
C THR A 160 13.02 -2.14 0.03
N VAL A 161 14.08 -1.61 -0.57
CA VAL A 161 14.98 -0.66 0.07
C VAL A 161 15.23 0.53 -0.86
N ASP A 162 15.04 1.74 -0.34
CA ASP A 162 15.21 2.99 -1.09
C ASP A 162 15.88 4.10 -0.28
N PRO A 163 16.71 4.95 -0.90
CA PRO A 163 17.25 6.13 -0.22
C PRO A 163 16.17 7.19 0.01
N VAL A 164 16.15 7.78 1.20
CA VAL A 164 15.24 8.86 1.63
C VAL A 164 16.01 10.00 2.29
N ARG A 165 15.43 11.20 2.33
CA ARG A 165 16.09 12.39 2.91
C ARG A 165 15.90 12.54 4.42
N ILE A 166 15.01 11.74 5.00
CA ILE A 166 14.64 11.78 6.42
C ILE A 166 15.39 10.73 7.20
N ASP A 167 15.63 10.99 8.48
CA ASP A 167 16.41 10.10 9.35
C ASP A 167 15.53 9.11 10.12
N SER A 168 14.25 9.42 10.29
CA SER A 168 13.29 8.60 11.04
C SER A 168 11.86 8.76 10.53
N LEU A 169 11.00 7.76 10.78
CA LEU A 169 9.58 7.81 10.43
C LEU A 169 8.81 8.89 11.18
N ARG A 170 9.23 9.24 12.41
CA ARG A 170 8.61 10.31 13.20
C ARG A 170 8.74 11.69 12.54
N GLN A 171 9.79 11.94 11.76
CA GLN A 171 9.92 13.16 10.98
C GLN A 171 8.90 13.22 9.83
N PHE A 172 8.44 12.07 9.35
CA PHE A 172 7.48 11.99 8.26
C PHE A 172 6.03 12.14 8.74
N GLY A 173 5.72 11.67 9.95
CA GLY A 173 4.44 11.83 10.61
C GLY A 173 4.18 10.80 11.72
N THR A 174 3.01 10.89 12.35
CA THR A 174 2.49 9.86 13.26
C THR A 174 2.10 8.58 12.48
N PRO A 175 2.00 7.41 13.13
CA PRO A 175 1.58 6.18 12.46
C PRO A 175 0.25 6.33 11.70
N GLU A 176 -0.70 7.08 12.27
CA GLU A 176 -1.99 7.42 11.65
C GLU A 176 -1.82 8.24 10.37
N GLU A 177 -0.98 9.28 10.40
CA GLU A 177 -0.69 10.12 9.23
C GLU A 177 -0.01 9.30 8.12
N VAL A 178 0.92 8.42 8.49
CA VAL A 178 1.59 7.53 7.52
C VAL A 178 0.60 6.54 6.92
N ALA A 179 -0.25 5.91 7.75
CA ALA A 179 -1.29 5.01 7.28
C ALA A 179 -2.27 5.72 6.33
N ALA A 180 -2.73 6.92 6.67
CA ALA A 180 -3.59 7.73 5.81
C ALA A 180 -2.94 8.04 4.45
N ARG A 181 -1.64 8.34 4.44
CA ARG A 181 -0.88 8.54 3.20
C ARG A 181 -0.80 7.26 2.38
N VAL A 182 -0.49 6.11 3.00
CA VAL A 182 -0.45 4.79 2.34
C VAL A 182 -1.80 4.46 1.70
N VAL A 183 -2.90 4.67 2.44
CA VAL A 183 -4.28 4.45 1.96
C VAL A 183 -4.58 5.36 0.77
N THR A 184 -4.29 6.65 0.87
CA THR A 184 -4.51 7.63 -0.20
C THR A 184 -3.75 7.22 -1.46
N ALA A 185 -2.51 6.78 -1.30
CA ALA A 185 -1.67 6.27 -2.37
C ALA A 185 -2.26 5.06 -3.08
N GLU A 186 -2.77 4.11 -2.30
CA GLU A 186 -3.29 2.86 -2.80
C GLU A 186 -4.60 3.08 -3.57
N VAL A 187 -5.47 3.98 -3.08
CA VAL A 187 -6.71 4.38 -3.78
C VAL A 187 -6.41 5.08 -5.11
N ASN A 188 -5.33 5.86 -5.20
CA ASN A 188 -4.95 6.55 -6.43
C ASN A 188 -4.42 5.62 -7.55
N ARG A 189 -4.40 4.30 -7.32
CA ARG A 189 -3.94 3.31 -8.30
C ARG A 189 -5.04 2.88 -9.23
N ASP A 190 -4.66 2.63 -10.48
CA ASP A 190 -5.58 2.05 -11.45
C ASP A 190 -6.07 0.66 -11.01
N GLY A 191 -7.39 0.50 -11.00
CA GLY A 191 -8.07 -0.74 -10.65
C GLY A 191 -8.25 -1.00 -9.16
N ILE A 192 -8.00 -0.02 -8.28
CA ILE A 192 -8.39 -0.05 -6.87
C ILE A 192 -9.68 0.78 -6.70
N PHE A 193 -10.64 0.24 -5.96
CA PHE A 193 -11.94 0.87 -5.71
C PHE A 193 -12.01 1.48 -4.32
N GLN A 194 -11.55 0.73 -3.31
CA GLN A 194 -11.62 1.13 -1.92
C GLN A 194 -10.46 0.54 -1.13
N VAL A 195 -9.99 1.27 -0.14
CA VAL A 195 -8.97 0.81 0.80
C VAL A 195 -9.45 1.12 2.21
N THR A 196 -9.26 0.20 3.15
CA THR A 196 -9.73 0.33 4.53
C THR A 196 -8.67 -0.19 5.49
N LEU A 197 -8.41 0.54 6.57
CA LEU A 197 -7.52 0.07 7.63
C LEU A 197 -8.21 -1.06 8.40
N VAL A 198 -7.51 -2.16 8.60
CA VAL A 198 -8.03 -3.33 9.32
C VAL A 198 -7.74 -3.19 10.82
N LYS A 199 -6.57 -2.66 11.16
CA LYS A 199 -6.12 -2.40 12.53
C LYS A 199 -5.58 -0.99 12.64
N ASP A 200 -5.61 -0.46 13.86
CA ASP A 200 -4.96 0.81 14.16
C ASP A 200 -3.45 0.69 13.90
N PRO A 201 -2.84 1.67 13.21
CA PRO A 201 -1.42 1.63 12.92
C PRO A 201 -0.61 1.77 14.22
N VAL A 202 0.37 0.88 14.40
CA VAL A 202 1.16 0.81 15.63
C VAL A 202 2.58 1.27 15.38
N GLU A 203 3.09 2.11 16.27
CA GLU A 203 4.53 2.35 16.38
C GLU A 203 5.14 1.41 17.41
N ASN A 204 6.22 0.74 17.03
CA ASN A 204 7.02 0.00 17.99
C ASN A 204 8.09 0.93 18.61
N PRO A 205 8.05 1.19 19.93
CA PRO A 205 8.94 2.15 20.57
C PRO A 205 10.40 1.70 20.61
N ASN A 206 10.67 0.39 20.48
CA ASN A 206 12.02 -0.16 20.61
C ASN A 206 12.88 0.11 19.38
N ASN A 207 12.27 0.10 18.19
CA ASN A 207 12.96 0.20 16.91
C ASN A 207 12.40 1.30 16.00
N GLY A 208 11.39 2.05 16.45
CA GLY A 208 10.79 3.17 15.72
C GLY A 208 10.11 2.74 14.41
N CYS A 209 9.69 1.47 14.31
CA CYS A 209 9.05 0.96 13.10
C CYS A 209 7.55 1.15 13.14
N TYR A 210 6.93 1.35 11.99
CA TYR A 210 5.47 1.44 11.86
C TYR A 210 4.92 0.15 11.24
N GLU A 211 3.87 -0.37 11.86
CA GLU A 211 3.10 -1.52 11.39
C GLU A 211 1.73 -1.03 10.91
N ILE A 212 1.37 -1.39 9.68
CA ILE A 212 0.12 -0.94 9.02
C ILE A 212 -0.55 -2.16 8.39
N ASP A 213 -1.81 -2.39 8.75
CA ASP A 213 -2.66 -3.47 8.24
C ASP A 213 -3.86 -2.86 7.49
N TYR A 214 -4.00 -3.17 6.21
CA TYR A 214 -5.04 -2.59 5.38
C TYR A 214 -5.55 -3.55 4.30
N LEU A 215 -6.87 -3.47 4.07
CA LEU A 215 -7.57 -4.18 3.03
C LEU A 215 -7.69 -3.30 1.80
N SER A 216 -7.34 -3.83 0.63
CA SER A 216 -7.51 -3.20 -0.67
C SER A 216 -8.53 -3.98 -1.50
N ASP A 217 -9.59 -3.30 -1.93
CA ASP A 217 -10.59 -3.81 -2.85
C ASP A 217 -10.32 -3.26 -4.25
N GLY A 218 -10.28 -4.14 -5.25
CA GLY A 218 -9.97 -3.77 -6.62
C GLY A 218 -10.48 -4.77 -7.64
N LYS A 219 -10.24 -4.50 -8.92
CA LYS A 219 -10.69 -5.32 -10.06
C LYS A 219 -10.31 -6.80 -9.98
N ARG A 220 -9.24 -7.14 -9.26
CA ARG A 220 -8.70 -8.50 -9.13
C ARG A 220 -9.08 -9.18 -7.82
N GLY A 221 -10.07 -8.64 -7.12
CA GLY A 221 -10.55 -9.12 -5.82
C GLY A 221 -9.88 -8.42 -4.65
N LYS A 222 -10.41 -8.70 -3.45
CA LYS A 222 -9.97 -8.13 -2.19
C LYS A 222 -8.69 -8.78 -1.68
N LYS A 223 -7.77 -7.96 -1.20
CA LYS A 223 -6.49 -8.42 -0.64
C LYS A 223 -6.24 -7.73 0.68
N ASN A 224 -5.68 -8.48 1.62
CA ASN A 224 -5.16 -7.90 2.84
C ASN A 224 -3.64 -7.71 2.75
N PHE A 225 -3.17 -6.60 3.29
CA PHE A 225 -1.78 -6.19 3.27
C PHE A 225 -1.31 -5.89 4.69
N VAL A 226 -0.26 -6.57 5.11
CA VAL A 226 0.43 -6.28 6.37
C VAL A 226 1.79 -5.72 6.02
N THR A 227 2.07 -4.50 6.45
CA THR A 227 3.30 -3.79 6.10
C THR A 227 4.05 -3.37 7.36
N ARG A 228 5.36 -3.59 7.37
CA ARG A 228 6.27 -3.08 8.38
C ARG A 228 7.32 -2.18 7.74
N ILE A 229 7.43 -0.96 8.26
CA ILE A 229 8.24 0.11 7.67
C ILE A 229 9.33 0.52 8.66
N PHE A 230 10.55 0.69 8.18
CA PHE A 230 11.65 1.27 8.93
C PHE A 230 12.34 2.37 8.13
N ILE A 231 12.93 3.34 8.84
CA ILE A 231 13.90 4.26 8.26
C ILE A 231 15.14 4.24 9.15
N GLN A 232 16.30 3.96 8.54
CA GLN A 232 17.58 3.97 9.23
C GLN A 232 18.69 4.37 8.27
N LYS A 233 19.60 5.26 8.71
CA LYS A 233 20.71 5.77 7.89
C LYS A 233 20.24 6.30 6.53
N ASN A 234 19.14 7.06 6.51
CA ASN A 234 18.56 7.62 5.28
C ASN A 234 18.10 6.56 4.26
N MET A 235 17.84 5.34 4.71
CA MET A 235 17.30 4.25 3.90
C MET A 235 15.94 3.83 4.43
N LEU A 236 14.94 3.82 3.55
CA LEU A 236 13.60 3.30 3.79
C LEU A 236 13.59 1.80 3.49
N TYR A 237 13.13 1.02 4.46
CA TYR A 237 12.93 -0.42 4.33
C TYR A 237 11.44 -0.70 4.48
N VAL A 238 10.87 -1.41 3.51
CA VAL A 238 9.45 -1.79 3.54
C VAL A 238 9.36 -3.28 3.34
N LEU A 239 8.85 -4.00 4.35
CA LEU A 239 8.38 -5.37 4.18
C LEU A 239 6.86 -5.34 4.02
N THR A 240 6.36 -5.89 2.92
CA THR A 240 4.94 -6.07 2.66
C THR A 240 4.63 -7.55 2.54
N ALA A 241 3.71 -8.03 3.35
CA ALA A 241 3.05 -9.33 3.17
C ALA A 241 1.67 -9.07 2.55
N GLN A 242 1.29 -9.86 1.55
CA GLN A 242 -0.05 -9.75 0.96
C GLN A 242 -0.71 -11.14 0.90
N ALA A 243 -2.01 -11.19 1.11
CA ALA A 243 -2.83 -12.38 0.87
C ALA A 243 -4.21 -11.97 0.33
N LYS A 244 -4.91 -12.92 -0.30
CA LYS A 244 -6.33 -12.73 -0.62
C LYS A 244 -7.16 -12.89 0.66
N VAL A 245 -8.23 -12.12 0.78
CA VAL A 245 -9.13 -12.18 1.95
C VAL A 245 -9.68 -13.59 2.19
N GLU A 246 -10.00 -14.32 1.12
CA GLU A 246 -10.49 -15.72 1.17
C GLU A 246 -9.58 -16.68 1.95
N ASN A 247 -8.27 -16.44 1.98
CA ASN A 247 -7.32 -17.31 2.69
C ASN A 247 -6.64 -16.58 3.86
N TYR A 248 -7.05 -15.33 4.14
CA TYR A 248 -6.34 -14.50 5.11
C TYR A 248 -6.54 -15.00 6.53
N GLU A 249 -7.74 -15.46 6.89
CA GLU A 249 -8.04 -15.92 8.25
C GLU A 249 -7.12 -17.06 8.70
N GLU A 250 -6.79 -18.00 7.81
CA GLU A 250 -5.89 -19.12 8.09
C GLU A 250 -4.41 -18.69 8.10
N LEU A 251 -4.06 -17.67 7.31
CA LEU A 251 -2.69 -17.20 7.11
C LEU A 251 -2.31 -16.04 8.03
N GLU A 252 -3.27 -15.41 8.71
CA GLU A 252 -3.08 -14.16 9.47
C GLU A 252 -1.96 -14.31 10.49
N GLN A 253 -2.01 -15.37 11.30
CA GLN A 253 -1.02 -15.59 12.36
C GLN A 253 0.39 -15.79 11.77
N GLU A 254 0.52 -16.62 10.72
CA GLU A 254 1.80 -16.84 10.03
C GLU A 254 2.33 -15.54 9.42
N MET A 255 1.46 -14.74 8.80
CA MET A 255 1.81 -13.44 8.22
C MET A 255 2.33 -12.46 9.28
N LEU A 256 1.58 -12.30 10.38
CA LEU A 256 1.96 -11.41 11.47
C LEU A 256 3.27 -11.83 12.12
N ASP A 257 3.47 -13.13 12.36
CA ASP A 257 4.69 -13.62 12.99
C ASP A 257 5.91 -13.44 12.06
N CYS A 258 5.77 -13.70 10.77
CA CYS A 258 6.84 -13.45 9.80
C CYS A 258 7.19 -11.96 9.71
N VAL A 259 6.18 -11.08 9.66
CA VAL A 259 6.40 -9.63 9.62
C VAL A 259 7.08 -9.13 10.91
N LYS A 260 6.80 -9.74 12.06
CA LYS A 260 7.48 -9.43 13.34
C LYS A 260 8.96 -9.80 13.36
N THR A 261 9.37 -10.81 12.60
CA THR A 261 10.79 -11.20 12.52
C THR A 261 11.66 -10.23 11.73
N PHE A 262 11.07 -9.28 11.00
CA PHE A 262 11.82 -8.34 10.19
C PHE A 262 12.56 -7.32 11.06
N SER A 263 13.88 -7.33 10.94
CA SER A 263 14.77 -6.45 11.68
C SER A 263 15.88 -5.91 10.79
N LEU A 264 16.45 -4.78 11.21
CA LEU A 264 17.60 -4.17 10.55
C LEU A 264 18.87 -4.61 11.28
N THR A 265 19.89 -5.01 10.52
CA THR A 265 21.21 -5.29 11.08
C THR A 265 21.99 -3.98 11.12
N VAL A 266 22.33 -3.52 12.32
CA VAL A 266 23.18 -2.35 12.48
C VAL A 266 24.62 -2.76 12.16
N ASN A 267 25.03 -2.50 10.91
CA ASN A 267 26.45 -2.52 10.53
C ASN A 267 27.19 -1.29 11.06
#